data_AF-A0A6J2AT50-F1
#
_entry.id   AF-A0A6J2AT50-F1
#
_cell.length_a   1.000
_cell.length_b   1.000
_cell.length_c   1.000
_cell.angle_alpha   90.00
_cell.angle_beta   90.00
_cell.angle_gamma   90.00
#
_symmetry.space_group_name_H-M   'P 1'
#
loop_
_entity.id
_entity.type
_entity.pdbx_description
1 polymer ?
#
loop_
_entity_poly.entity_id
_entity_poly.type
_entity_poly.pdbx_seq_one_letter_code
_entity_poly.pdbx_strand_id
1 'polypeptide(L)' 'MAAFSNLTIFFLVTSTVAHTVFSEVFKPKNIAKWPKPPCKMYYPQGPFYDSKCPNITSYVCATNGHTYQNECFFCVDQW' A
#
# COMPACT_ATOMS: atom_id res chain seq x y z
N MET A 1 22.69 43.48 -17.72
CA MET A 1 22.96 42.40 -16.73
C MET A 1 21.81 42.18 -15.73
N ALA A 2 20.53 42.44 -16.09
CA ALA A 2 19.39 42.29 -15.17
C ALA A 2 18.45 41.11 -15.52
N ALA A 3 18.41 40.69 -16.79
CA ALA A 3 17.51 39.62 -17.26
C ALA A 3 17.86 38.23 -16.69
N PHE A 4 19.14 37.98 -16.38
CA PHE A 4 19.58 36.72 -15.76
C PHE A 4 19.09 36.55 -14.31
N SER A 5 18.84 37.65 -13.59
CA SER A 5 18.38 37.61 -12.20
C SER A 5 16.91 37.20 -12.07
N ASN A 6 16.03 37.74 -12.93
CA ASN A 6 14.60 37.42 -12.85
C ASN A 6 14.29 35.99 -13.33
N LEU A 7 15.02 35.52 -14.35
CA LEU A 7 14.87 34.17 -14.87
C LEU A 7 15.31 33.13 -13.82
N THR A 8 16.45 33.36 -13.16
CA THR A 8 16.95 32.47 -12.09
C THR A 8 16.03 32.48 -10.86
N ILE A 9 15.50 33.64 -10.47
CA ILE A 9 14.49 33.73 -9.40
C ILE A 9 13.24 32.92 -9.74
N PHE A 10 12.73 33.02 -10.97
CA PHE A 10 11.56 32.25 -11.41
C PHE A 10 11.79 30.73 -11.38
N PHE A 11 12.97 30.27 -11.81
CA PHE A 11 13.36 28.86 -11.71
C PHE A 11 13.43 28.38 -10.26
N LEU A 12 14.03 29.15 -9.35
CA LEU A 12 14.12 28.77 -7.93
C LEU A 12 12.73 28.72 -7.25
N VAL A 13 11.85 29.66 -7.58
CA VAL A 13 10.47 29.70 -7.06
C VAL A 13 9.65 28.52 -7.59
N THR A 14 9.77 28.19 -8.88
CA THR A 14 9.03 27.05 -9.46
C THR A 14 9.51 25.71 -8.93
N SER A 15 10.83 25.51 -8.73
CA SER A 15 11.36 24.29 -8.13
C SER A 15 10.90 24.10 -6.69
N THR A 16 10.97 25.14 -5.87
CA THR A 16 10.56 25.07 -4.46
C THR A 16 9.05 24.82 -4.30
N VAL A 17 8.21 25.45 -5.13
CA VAL A 17 6.76 25.21 -5.17
C VAL A 17 6.44 23.78 -5.63
N ALA A 18 7.20 23.21 -6.57
CA ALA A 18 7.00 21.82 -6.96
C ALA A 18 7.21 20.86 -5.77
N HIS A 19 8.28 21.01 -4.99
CA HIS A 19 8.57 20.14 -3.85
C HIS A 19 7.51 20.17 -2.74
N THR A 20 6.92 21.34 -2.47
CA THR A 20 5.86 21.48 -1.45
C THR A 20 4.54 20.86 -1.93
N VAL A 21 4.20 21.03 -3.21
CA VAL A 21 2.98 20.46 -3.80
C VAL A 21 3.05 18.92 -3.84
N PHE A 22 4.19 18.33 -4.18
CA PHE A 22 4.34 16.86 -4.20
C PHE A 22 4.16 16.21 -2.82
N SER A 23 4.55 16.90 -1.74
CA SER A 23 4.50 16.36 -0.38
C SER A 23 3.08 16.29 0.20
N GLU A 24 2.18 17.19 -0.19
CA GLU A 24 0.77 17.17 0.25
C GLU A 24 -0.08 16.13 -0.50
N VAL A 25 0.28 15.80 -1.74
CA VAL A 25 -0.48 14.87 -2.59
C VAL A 25 -0.33 13.41 -2.13
N PHE A 26 0.81 13.04 -1.56
CA PHE A 26 1.08 11.67 -1.10
C PHE A 26 1.12 11.57 0.42
N LYS A 27 -0.03 11.79 1.09
CA LYS A 27 -0.12 11.48 2.52
C LYS A 27 0.10 9.97 2.74
N PRO A 28 1.05 9.56 3.58
CA PRO A 28 1.29 8.14 3.83
C PRO A 28 0.05 7.55 4.51
N LYS A 29 -0.48 6.48 3.93
CA LYS A 29 -1.59 5.75 4.52
C LYS A 29 -1.10 5.12 5.83
N ASN A 30 -1.76 5.43 6.94
CA ASN A 30 -1.36 4.90 8.25
C ASN A 30 -1.61 3.38 8.29
N ILE A 31 -0.52 2.60 8.20
CA ILE A 31 -0.58 1.13 8.11
C ILE A 31 -1.21 0.53 9.37
N ALA A 32 -0.99 1.15 10.54
CA ALA A 32 -1.52 0.68 11.82
C ALA A 32 -3.05 0.74 11.93
N LYS A 33 -3.73 1.53 11.09
CA LYS A 33 -5.20 1.66 11.10
C LYS A 33 -5.92 0.62 10.24
N TRP A 34 -5.20 -0.19 9.45
CA TRP A 34 -5.87 -1.14 8.56
C TRP A 34 -6.56 -2.28 9.32
N PRO A 35 -7.79 -2.66 8.92
CA PRO A 35 -8.47 -3.80 9.51
C PRO A 35 -7.71 -5.09 9.19
N LYS A 36 -7.55 -5.95 10.20
CA LYS A 36 -7.00 -7.29 10.01
C LYS A 36 -8.13 -8.26 9.61
N PRO A 37 -7.92 -9.13 8.62
CA PRO A 37 -8.92 -10.13 8.24
C PRO A 37 -9.10 -11.19 9.34
N PRO A 38 -10.27 -11.83 9.44
CA PRO A 38 -10.59 -12.82 10.47
C PRO A 38 -9.95 -14.21 10.16
N CYS A 39 -8.62 -14.30 10.19
CA CYS A 39 -7.90 -15.51 9.74
C CYS A 39 -8.26 -16.81 10.47
N LYS A 40 -8.74 -16.73 11.72
CA LYS A 40 -9.17 -17.91 12.49
C LYS A 40 -10.24 -18.75 11.80
N MET A 41 -11.05 -18.16 10.92
CA MET A 41 -12.09 -18.87 10.19
C MET A 41 -11.56 -19.64 8.97
N TYR A 42 -10.39 -19.25 8.45
CA TYR A 42 -9.79 -19.84 7.25
C TYR A 42 -8.81 -20.98 7.54
N TYR A 43 -8.34 -21.04 8.79
CA TYR A 43 -7.40 -22.07 9.21
C TYR A 43 -8.04 -23.46 9.25
N PRO A 44 -7.30 -24.49 8.83
CA PRO A 44 -7.79 -25.85 8.92
C PRO A 44 -7.96 -26.25 10.39
N GLN A 45 -9.00 -27.04 10.67
CA GLN A 45 -9.27 -27.53 12.03
C GLN A 45 -8.21 -28.51 12.57
N GLY A 46 -7.24 -28.94 11.74
CA GLY A 46 -6.16 -29.79 12.17
C GLY A 46 -5.11 -30.04 11.08
N PRO A 47 -4.00 -30.72 11.43
CA PRO A 47 -2.86 -30.95 10.53
C PRO A 47 -3.16 -31.88 9.34
N PHE A 48 -4.33 -32.52 9.34
CA PHE A 48 -4.76 -33.44 8.28
C PHE A 48 -5.84 -32.86 7.36
N TYR A 49 -6.26 -31.62 7.60
CA TYR A 49 -7.28 -30.97 6.79
C TYR A 49 -6.65 -29.88 5.93
N ASP A 50 -6.90 -29.92 4.62
CA ASP A 50 -6.53 -28.84 3.73
C ASP A 50 -7.51 -27.66 3.89
N SER A 51 -6.98 -26.44 3.91
CA SER A 51 -7.79 -25.22 3.85
C SER A 51 -8.49 -25.11 2.49
N LYS A 52 -9.82 -25.04 2.50
CA LYS A 52 -10.64 -24.87 1.28
C LYS A 52 -10.93 -23.39 1.05
N CYS A 53 -10.08 -22.70 0.29
CA CYS A 53 -10.36 -21.32 -0.12
C CYS A 53 -11.26 -21.26 -1.35
N PRO A 54 -12.29 -20.37 -1.37
CA PRO A 54 -13.10 -20.15 -2.55
C PRO A 54 -12.27 -19.50 -3.67
N ASN A 55 -12.54 -19.86 -4.92
CA ASN A 55 -11.92 -19.21 -6.09
C ASN A 55 -12.65 -17.90 -6.44
N ILE A 56 -12.68 -16.97 -5.49
CA ILE A 56 -13.18 -15.60 -5.67
C ILE A 56 -11.99 -14.64 -5.80
N THR A 57 -12.12 -13.66 -6.70
CA THR A 57 -11.08 -12.66 -6.92
C THR A 57 -11.40 -11.41 -6.12
N SER A 58 -10.67 -11.22 -5.03
CA SER A 58 -10.77 -10.10 -4.10
C SER A 58 -9.38 -9.76 -3.56
N TYR A 59 -8.55 -9.13 -4.40
CA TYR A 59 -7.12 -8.98 -4.13
C TYR A 59 -6.80 -8.32 -2.79
N VAL A 60 -5.83 -8.89 -2.07
CA VAL A 60 -5.33 -8.37 -0.80
C VAL A 60 -3.84 -8.06 -0.94
N CYS A 61 -3.47 -6.80 -0.71
CA CYS A 61 -2.06 -6.39 -0.65
C CYS A 61 -1.54 -6.57 0.77
N ALA A 62 -0.54 -7.42 0.94
CA ALA A 62 0.07 -7.69 2.24
C ALA A 62 1.34 -6.87 2.48
N THR A 63 1.71 -6.72 3.74
CA THR A 63 2.92 -5.99 4.16
C THR A 63 4.23 -6.70 3.79
N ASN A 64 4.16 -7.99 3.45
CA ASN A 64 5.30 -8.76 2.95
C ASN A 64 5.60 -8.50 1.46
N GLY A 65 4.84 -7.64 0.79
CA GLY A 65 5.02 -7.32 -0.63
C GLY A 65 4.33 -8.30 -1.60
N HIS A 66 3.62 -9.29 -1.09
CA HIS A 66 2.82 -10.21 -1.90
C HIS A 66 1.37 -9.73 -2.04
N THR A 67 0.78 -10.04 -3.19
CA THR A 67 -0.65 -9.83 -3.46
C THR A 67 -1.34 -11.18 -3.52
N TYR A 68 -2.33 -11.37 -2.67
CA TYR A 68 -3.11 -12.61 -2.60
C TYR A 68 -4.42 -12.46 -3.36
N GLN A 69 -4.91 -13.54 -3.96
CA GLN A 69 -6.17 -13.50 -4.73
C GLN A 69 -7.37 -13.16 -3.85
N ASN A 70 -7.37 -13.61 -2.58
CA ASN A 70 -8.37 -13.27 -1.57
C ASN A 70 -7.81 -13.37 -0.15
N GLU A 71 -8.61 -12.94 0.83
CA GLU A 71 -8.24 -12.98 2.25
C GLU A 71 -8.04 -14.39 2.79
N CYS A 72 -8.70 -15.41 2.23
CA CYS A 72 -8.48 -16.79 2.63
C CYS A 72 -7.07 -17.24 2.25
N PHE A 73 -6.66 -17.03 0.99
CA PHE A 73 -5.30 -17.35 0.55
C PHE A 73 -4.22 -16.57 1.31
N PHE A 74 -4.49 -15.30 1.65
CA PHE A 74 -3.61 -14.53 2.53
C PHE A 74 -3.45 -15.17 3.91
N CYS A 75 -4.56 -15.54 4.55
CA CYS A 75 -4.53 -16.12 5.90
C CYS A 75 -3.86 -17.50 5.90
N VAL A 76 -4.17 -18.37 4.94
CA VAL A 76 -3.59 -19.72 4.84
C VAL A 76 -2.07 -19.68 4.67
N ASP A 77 -1.53 -18.73 3.91
CA ASP A 77 -0.09 -18.55 3.75
C ASP A 77 0.61 -18.07 5.05
N GLN A 78 -0.15 -17.50 5.98
CA GLN A 78 0.34 -17.02 7.28
C GLN A 78 0.15 -18.03 8.43
N TRP A 79 -0.44 -19.22 8.18
CA TRP A 79 -0.65 -20.28 9.19
C TRP A 79 0.59 -21.15 9.36
#